data_AF-A0A356P795-F1
#
_entry.id   AF-A0A356P795-F1
#
_cell.length_a   1.000
_cell.length_b   1.000
_cell.length_c   1.000
_cell.angle_alpha   90.00
_cell.angle_beta   90.00
_cell.angle_gamma   90.00
#
_symmetry.space_group_name_H-M   'P 1'
#
loop_
_entity.id
_entity.type
_entity.pdbx_description
1 polymer ?
#
loop_
_entity_poly.entity_id
_entity_poly.type
_entity_poly.pdbx_seq_one_letter_code
_entity_poly.pdbx_strand_id
1 'polypeptide(L)'
;MTASPIVLTHVYLQTSELKQAIVLWAKEHNMTVQDTIKTLIEKMLDSKDYTSNIEKFHKEATGELSAIQKTNMRRVTCGFSPELMDRVDVAIRTLGQVEKAKLRGIFINEAIRRYLEPHLIEFGFLKGTAFLDKKQAAMNLKALRLKLRLTQQEFTQKFFAPEGVSLISFSQYAMIERTGKGSLDRLIEFISITLHLDKARFYDSTLEFAKYIKVIN
;
A
#
# COMPACT_ATOMS: atom_id res chain seq x y z
N MET A 1 23.43 -36.18 -3.36
CA MET A 1 22.72 -35.00 -3.89
C MET A 1 23.09 -33.83 -2.99
N THR A 2 23.86 -32.86 -3.49
CA THR A 2 24.14 -31.62 -2.76
C THR A 2 22.90 -30.72 -2.85
N ALA A 3 22.34 -30.32 -1.71
CA ALA A 3 21.22 -29.40 -1.70
C ALA A 3 21.66 -28.07 -2.34
N SER A 4 20.92 -27.59 -3.35
CA SER A 4 21.17 -26.28 -3.92
C SER A 4 20.96 -25.21 -2.85
N PRO A 5 21.87 -24.23 -2.73
CA PRO A 5 21.72 -23.15 -1.77
C PRO A 5 20.40 -22.41 -1.99
N ILE A 6 19.75 -21.97 -0.90
CA ILE A 6 18.52 -21.18 -0.94
C ILE A 6 18.75 -19.83 -0.27
N VAL A 7 18.17 -18.79 -0.84
CA VAL A 7 18.12 -17.44 -0.27
C VAL A 7 16.76 -17.23 0.38
N LEU A 8 16.75 -17.24 1.72
CA LEU A 8 15.55 -16.92 2.48
C LEU A 8 15.20 -15.44 2.33
N THR A 9 14.01 -15.18 1.80
CA THR A 9 13.50 -13.83 1.53
C THR A 9 12.19 -13.62 2.28
N HIS A 10 12.18 -12.62 3.16
CA HIS A 10 10.97 -12.18 3.84
C HIS A 10 10.26 -11.11 3.01
N VAL A 11 9.09 -11.46 2.49
CA VAL A 11 8.21 -10.56 1.76
C VAL A 11 7.19 -9.99 2.74
N TYR A 12 7.19 -8.68 2.91
CA TYR A 12 6.21 -7.96 3.72
C TYR A 12 5.14 -7.40 2.77
N LEU A 13 3.96 -8.00 2.79
CA LEU A 13 2.84 -7.60 1.95
C LEU A 13 2.19 -6.32 2.48
N GLN A 14 1.57 -5.55 1.59
CA GLN A 14 0.95 -4.27 1.92
C GLN A 14 -0.12 -4.39 3.02
N THR A 15 -0.95 -5.43 2.94
CA THR A 15 -2.05 -5.69 3.88
C THR A 15 -2.13 -7.16 4.28
N SER A 16 -2.82 -7.46 5.39
CA SER A 16 -3.09 -8.83 5.85
C SER A 16 -4.07 -9.53 4.92
N GLU A 17 -5.01 -8.77 4.39
CA GLU A 17 -6.04 -9.18 3.46
C GLU A 17 -5.40 -9.63 2.14
N LEU A 18 -4.40 -8.90 1.63
CA LEU A 18 -3.62 -9.29 0.45
C LEU A 18 -2.91 -10.63 0.69
N LYS A 19 -2.32 -10.83 1.87
CA LYS A 19 -1.70 -12.13 2.22
C LYS A 19 -2.71 -13.26 2.16
N GLN A 20 -3.87 -13.08 2.79
CA GLN A 20 -4.93 -14.09 2.79
C GLN A 20 -5.42 -14.39 1.37
N ALA A 21 -5.63 -13.36 0.54
CA ALA A 21 -6.02 -13.50 -0.85
C ALA A 21 -5.00 -14.31 -1.65
N ILE A 22 -3.71 -14.04 -1.50
CA ILE A 22 -2.63 -14.80 -2.18
C ILE A 22 -2.61 -16.26 -1.73
N VAL A 23 -2.82 -16.53 -0.42
CA VAL A 23 -2.88 -17.90 0.10
C VAL A 23 -4.04 -18.68 -0.51
N LEU A 24 -5.22 -18.07 -0.59
CA LEU A 24 -6.41 -18.68 -1.18
C LEU A 24 -6.21 -18.92 -2.68
N TRP A 25 -5.71 -17.93 -3.41
CA TRP A 25 -5.38 -18.05 -4.83
C TRP A 25 -4.42 -19.21 -5.11
N ALA A 26 -3.33 -19.29 -4.35
CA ALA A 26 -2.33 -20.36 -4.50
C ALA A 26 -2.96 -21.74 -4.27
N LYS A 27 -3.78 -21.88 -3.22
CA LYS A 27 -4.50 -23.12 -2.93
C LYS A 27 -5.44 -23.52 -4.08
N GLU A 28 -6.22 -22.59 -4.61
CA GLU A 28 -7.18 -22.85 -5.69
C GLU A 28 -6.49 -23.28 -7.00
N HIS A 29 -5.29 -22.76 -7.25
CA HIS A 29 -4.49 -23.07 -8.43
C HIS A 29 -3.50 -24.23 -8.21
N ASN A 30 -3.58 -24.95 -7.09
CA ASN A 30 -2.66 -26.04 -6.72
C ASN A 30 -1.17 -25.62 -6.72
N MET A 31 -0.89 -24.40 -6.28
CA MET A 31 0.46 -23.83 -6.15
C MET A 31 0.80 -23.55 -4.69
N THR A 32 2.09 -23.50 -4.36
CA THR A 32 2.52 -22.90 -3.09
C THR A 32 2.57 -21.38 -3.20
N VAL A 33 2.46 -20.65 -2.07
CA VAL A 33 2.65 -19.19 -2.06
C VAL A 33 4.04 -18.81 -2.62
N GLN A 34 5.05 -19.63 -2.34
CA GLN A 34 6.40 -19.42 -2.87
C GLN A 34 6.41 -19.51 -4.41
N ASP A 35 5.77 -20.53 -4.98
CA ASP A 35 5.70 -20.70 -6.44
C ASP A 35 4.93 -19.56 -7.09
N THR A 36 3.81 -19.15 -6.50
CA THR A 36 3.05 -17.98 -6.95
C THR A 36 3.94 -16.74 -6.99
N ILE A 37 4.65 -16.43 -5.91
CA ILE A 37 5.54 -15.26 -5.86
C ILE A 37 6.70 -15.41 -6.86
N LYS A 38 7.28 -16.60 -7.01
CA LYS A 38 8.34 -16.88 -7.98
C LYS A 38 7.89 -16.55 -9.40
N THR A 39 6.71 -17.04 -9.81
CA THR A 39 6.15 -16.76 -11.15
C THR A 39 5.95 -15.27 -11.39
N LEU A 40 5.53 -14.51 -10.36
CA LEU A 40 5.37 -13.05 -10.49
C LEU A 40 6.71 -12.34 -10.65
N ILE A 41 7.73 -12.75 -9.90
CA ILE A 41 9.09 -12.22 -10.04
C ILE A 41 9.60 -12.45 -11.46
N GLU A 42 9.44 -13.66 -11.99
CA GLU A 42 9.87 -14.01 -13.35
C GLU A 42 9.13 -13.17 -14.39
N LYS A 43 7.80 -13.03 -14.31
CA LYS A 43 7.03 -12.13 -15.18
C LYS A 43 7.54 -10.69 -15.15
N MET A 44 7.86 -10.18 -13.97
CA MET A 44 8.37 -8.82 -13.84
C MET A 44 9.77 -8.67 -14.45
N LEU A 45 10.67 -9.63 -14.21
CA LEU A 45 12.00 -9.67 -14.83
C LEU A 45 11.92 -9.72 -16.36
N ASP A 46 11.01 -10.51 -16.91
CA ASP A 46 10.84 -10.66 -18.35
C ASP A 46 10.27 -9.40 -19.01
N SER A 47 9.45 -8.62 -18.28
CA SER A 47 8.89 -7.36 -18.77
C SER A 47 9.91 -6.25 -19.00
N LYS A 48 11.05 -6.29 -18.28
CA LYS A 48 12.09 -5.24 -18.24
C LYS A 48 11.62 -3.84 -17.80
N ASP A 49 10.36 -3.68 -17.41
CA ASP A 49 9.85 -2.45 -16.80
C ASP A 49 9.84 -2.62 -15.27
N TYR A 50 10.83 -2.02 -14.62
CA TYR A 50 11.02 -2.11 -13.18
C TYR A 50 10.52 -0.88 -12.41
N THR A 51 9.79 0.02 -13.07
CA THR A 51 9.23 1.19 -12.41
C THR A 51 8.32 0.77 -11.24
N SER A 52 8.48 1.41 -10.08
CA SER A 52 7.70 1.09 -8.88
C SER A 52 6.87 2.29 -8.46
N ASN A 53 5.56 2.09 -8.36
CA ASN A 53 4.63 3.08 -7.81
C ASN A 53 4.19 2.73 -6.39
N ILE A 54 4.68 1.62 -5.84
CA ILE A 54 4.38 1.21 -4.48
C ILE A 54 5.20 2.01 -3.48
N GLU A 55 4.49 2.62 -2.54
CA GLU A 55 5.12 3.26 -1.39
C GLU A 55 5.69 2.23 -0.42
N LYS A 56 6.78 2.61 0.24
CA LYS A 56 7.39 1.82 1.29
C LYS A 56 6.42 1.68 2.46
N PHE A 57 6.21 0.45 2.91
CA PHE A 57 5.45 0.20 4.14
C PHE A 57 6.06 0.97 5.32
N HIS A 58 5.22 1.78 5.98
CA HIS A 58 5.54 2.43 7.24
C HIS A 58 5.02 1.57 8.39
N LYS A 59 5.92 1.21 9.32
CA LYS A 59 5.57 0.52 10.57
C LYS A 59 4.69 1.46 11.41
N GLU A 60 3.37 1.30 11.34
CA GLU A 60 2.48 1.99 12.26
C GLU A 60 2.01 1.05 13.37
N ALA A 61 2.25 1.47 14.61
CA ALA A 61 1.52 0.96 15.77
C ALA A 61 0.17 1.70 15.82
N THR A 62 -0.90 1.00 15.49
CA THR A 62 -2.29 1.48 15.66
C THR A 62 -3.10 0.39 16.34
N GLY A 63 -3.94 0.72 17.33
CA GLY A 63 -4.77 -0.26 18.03
C GLY A 63 -4.01 -1.18 18.99
N GLU A 64 -4.63 -2.31 19.35
CA GLU A 64 -4.19 -3.21 20.44
C GLU A 64 -2.98 -4.10 20.08
N LEU A 65 -2.68 -4.25 18.78
CA LEU A 65 -1.56 -5.07 18.32
C LEU A 65 -0.29 -4.25 18.16
N SER A 66 0.82 -4.76 18.71
CA SER A 66 2.14 -4.17 18.51
C SER A 66 2.53 -4.11 17.03
N ALA A 67 3.37 -3.13 16.68
CA ALA A 67 3.89 -2.98 15.31
C ALA A 67 4.59 -4.27 14.80
N ILE A 68 5.19 -5.06 15.70
CA ILE A 68 5.84 -6.34 15.38
C ILE A 68 4.79 -7.39 15.00
N GLN A 69 3.70 -7.52 15.78
CA GLN A 69 2.63 -8.48 15.49
C GLN A 69 1.98 -8.20 14.14
N LYS A 70 1.63 -6.93 13.85
CA LYS A 70 1.06 -6.54 12.54
C LYS A 70 2.01 -6.84 11.38
N THR A 71 3.31 -6.59 11.57
CA THR A 71 4.32 -6.89 10.56
C THR A 71 4.39 -8.40 10.28
N ASN A 72 4.33 -9.24 11.32
CA ASN A 72 4.34 -10.69 11.19
C ASN A 72 3.08 -11.25 10.50
N MET A 73 1.91 -10.65 10.76
CA MET A 73 0.68 -11.06 10.09
C MET A 73 0.77 -10.92 8.58
N ARG A 74 1.52 -9.93 8.08
CA ARG A 74 1.69 -9.64 6.64
C ARG A 74 2.92 -10.29 6.01
N ARG A 75 3.79 -10.90 6.83
CA ARG A 75 5.02 -11.53 6.37
C ARG A 75 4.74 -12.88 5.73
N VAL A 76 5.38 -13.11 4.58
CA VAL A 76 5.56 -14.41 3.95
C VAL A 76 7.06 -14.67 3.84
N THR A 77 7.50 -15.87 4.19
CA THR A 77 8.90 -16.29 4.02
C THR A 77 8.98 -17.24 2.85
N CYS A 78 9.82 -16.93 1.86
CA CYS A 78 10.04 -17.74 0.68
C CYS A 78 11.53 -18.12 0.58
N GLY A 79 11.82 -19.33 0.12
CA GLY A 79 13.16 -19.73 -0.28
C GLY A 79 13.31 -19.64 -1.80
N PHE A 80 14.19 -18.77 -2.29
CA PHE A 80 14.47 -18.64 -3.72
C PHE A 80 15.88 -19.09 -4.06
N SER A 81 16.14 -19.45 -5.33
CA SER A 81 17.50 -19.75 -5.75
C SER A 81 18.36 -18.47 -5.77
N PRO A 82 19.68 -18.57 -5.52
CA PRO A 82 20.58 -17.43 -5.59
C PRO A 82 20.53 -16.74 -6.96
N GLU A 83 20.45 -17.50 -8.04
CA GLU A 83 20.45 -16.98 -9.42
C GLU A 83 19.23 -16.10 -9.68
N LEU A 84 18.05 -16.49 -9.17
CA LEU A 84 16.84 -15.67 -9.28
C LEU A 84 16.99 -14.36 -8.49
N MET A 85 17.55 -14.42 -7.28
CA MET A 85 17.75 -13.23 -6.46
C MET A 85 18.81 -12.28 -7.01
N ASP A 86 19.85 -12.81 -7.65
CA ASP A 86 20.87 -12.01 -8.32
C ASP A 86 20.28 -11.25 -9.52
N ARG A 87 19.40 -11.88 -10.30
CA ARG A 87 18.65 -11.19 -11.38
C ARG A 87 17.77 -10.06 -10.85
N VAL A 88 17.07 -10.30 -9.74
CA VAL A 88 16.27 -9.27 -9.05
C VAL A 88 17.16 -8.12 -8.58
N ASP A 89 18.31 -8.41 -7.98
CA ASP A 89 19.27 -7.39 -7.55
C ASP A 89 19.81 -6.55 -8.71
N VAL A 90 20.07 -7.16 -9.86
CA VAL A 90 20.50 -6.44 -11.07
C VAL A 90 19.38 -5.54 -11.56
N ALA A 91 18.14 -6.04 -11.65
CA ALA A 91 16.98 -5.23 -12.04
C ALA A 91 16.81 -4.02 -11.11
N ILE A 92 16.87 -4.23 -9.80
CA ILE A 92 16.78 -3.17 -8.79
C ILE A 92 17.89 -2.11 -8.95
N ARG A 93 19.13 -2.52 -9.23
CA ARG A 93 20.26 -1.56 -9.39
C ARG A 93 20.05 -0.60 -10.56
N THR A 94 19.34 -1.03 -11.61
CA THR A 94 19.02 -0.14 -12.74
C THR A 94 18.07 1.01 -12.35
N LEU A 95 17.40 0.92 -11.20
CA LEU A 95 16.52 1.98 -10.66
C LEU A 95 17.27 3.05 -9.83
N GLY A 96 18.59 2.96 -9.69
CA GLY A 96 19.43 4.02 -9.11
C GLY A 96 19.32 4.21 -7.58
N GLN A 97 18.85 3.20 -6.82
CA GLN A 97 18.69 3.31 -5.36
C GLN A 97 19.64 2.42 -4.54
N VAL A 98 20.04 2.91 -3.36
CA VAL A 98 21.23 2.46 -2.60
C VAL A 98 20.96 1.27 -1.64
N GLU A 99 19.71 0.98 -1.27
CA GLU A 99 19.40 -0.07 -0.26
C GLU A 99 18.78 -1.36 -0.84
N LYS A 100 19.64 -2.29 -1.33
CA LYS A 100 19.26 -3.53 -2.06
C LYS A 100 18.17 -4.40 -1.39
N ALA A 101 18.28 -4.72 -0.10
CA ALA A 101 17.36 -5.66 0.56
C ALA A 101 15.92 -5.11 0.71
N LYS A 102 15.78 -3.81 0.95
CA LYS A 102 14.46 -3.16 1.03
C LYS A 102 13.80 -3.04 -0.34
N LEU A 103 14.60 -2.97 -1.40
CA LEU A 103 14.14 -2.89 -2.78
C LEU A 103 13.61 -4.23 -3.31
N ARG A 104 14.13 -5.37 -2.84
CA ARG A 104 13.55 -6.70 -3.18
C ARG A 104 12.09 -6.81 -2.75
N GLY A 105 11.78 -6.34 -1.55
CA GLY A 105 10.40 -6.31 -1.05
C GLY A 105 9.49 -5.41 -1.88
N ILE A 106 9.98 -4.23 -2.29
CA ILE A 106 9.24 -3.30 -3.17
C ILE A 106 9.02 -3.94 -4.55
N PHE A 107 10.06 -4.51 -5.14
CA PHE A 107 9.99 -5.21 -6.44
C PHE A 107 8.95 -6.32 -6.44
N ILE A 108 8.94 -7.16 -5.40
CA ILE A 108 7.97 -8.26 -5.28
C ILE A 108 6.54 -7.74 -5.11
N ASN A 109 6.35 -6.71 -4.27
CA ASN A 109 5.03 -6.09 -4.11
C ASN A 109 4.56 -5.45 -5.43
N GLU A 110 5.46 -4.90 -6.24
CA GLU A 110 5.14 -4.31 -7.54
C GLU A 110 4.74 -5.39 -8.55
N ALA A 111 5.43 -6.52 -8.54
CA ALA A 111 5.02 -7.68 -9.34
C ALA A 111 3.64 -8.19 -8.92
N ILE A 112 3.33 -8.23 -7.62
CA ILE A 112 1.99 -8.60 -7.12
C ILE A 112 0.94 -7.59 -7.59
N ARG A 113 1.18 -6.28 -7.43
CA ARG A 113 0.26 -5.21 -7.87
C ARG A 113 -0.05 -5.29 -9.36
N ARG A 114 0.96 -5.57 -10.19
CA ARG A 114 0.80 -5.59 -11.65
C ARG A 114 0.15 -6.87 -12.16
N TYR A 115 0.56 -8.03 -11.65
CA TYR A 115 0.29 -9.31 -12.30
C TYR A 115 -0.60 -10.26 -11.49
N LEU A 116 -0.88 -9.98 -10.22
CA LEU A 116 -1.73 -10.83 -9.39
C LEU A 116 -2.95 -10.09 -8.83
N GLU A 117 -2.77 -8.88 -8.29
CA GLU A 117 -3.87 -8.11 -7.70
C GLU A 117 -5.09 -7.95 -8.63
N PRO A 118 -4.94 -7.65 -9.93
CA PRO A 118 -6.09 -7.54 -10.82
C PRO A 118 -6.92 -8.83 -10.85
N HIS A 119 -6.27 -9.98 -10.87
CA HIS A 119 -6.94 -11.28 -10.83
C HIS A 119 -7.54 -11.57 -9.45
N LEU A 120 -6.84 -11.24 -8.36
CA LEU A 120 -7.41 -11.39 -7.02
C LEU A 120 -8.71 -10.60 -6.87
N ILE A 121 -8.81 -9.42 -7.49
CA ILE A 121 -10.02 -8.60 -7.50
C ILE A 121 -11.07 -9.18 -8.44
N GLU A 122 -10.70 -9.49 -9.68
CA GLU A 122 -11.58 -10.05 -10.72
C GLU A 122 -12.29 -11.33 -10.25
N PHE A 123 -11.55 -12.23 -9.60
CA PHE A 123 -12.07 -13.51 -9.10
C PHE A 123 -12.59 -13.43 -7.65
N GLY A 124 -12.64 -12.24 -7.04
CA GLY A 124 -13.29 -12.02 -5.75
C GLY A 124 -12.51 -12.46 -4.50
N PHE A 125 -11.23 -12.81 -4.62
CA PHE A 125 -10.35 -13.07 -3.47
C PHE A 125 -9.99 -11.80 -2.69
N LEU A 126 -10.04 -10.64 -3.35
CA LEU A 126 -9.75 -9.34 -2.78
C LEU A 126 -10.84 -8.34 -3.19
N LYS A 127 -11.40 -7.59 -2.23
CA LYS A 127 -12.52 -6.68 -2.50
C LYS A 127 -12.16 -5.42 -3.30
N GLY A 128 -10.87 -5.08 -3.36
CA GLY A 128 -10.36 -3.86 -4.00
C GLY A 128 -8.84 -3.75 -3.82
N THR A 129 -8.21 -2.71 -4.34
CA THR A 129 -6.74 -2.61 -4.30
C THR A 129 -6.20 -2.54 -2.87
N ALA A 130 -5.18 -3.35 -2.59
CA ALA A 130 -4.35 -3.27 -1.40
C ALA A 130 -3.27 -2.19 -1.54
N PHE A 131 -2.92 -1.80 -2.77
CA PHE A 131 -1.88 -0.80 -3.08
C PHE A 131 -2.48 0.60 -3.25
N LEU A 132 -2.93 1.16 -2.14
CA LEU A 132 -3.55 2.48 -2.05
C LEU A 132 -2.58 3.62 -2.44
N ASP A 133 -2.99 4.50 -3.36
CA ASP A 133 -2.22 5.68 -3.77
C ASP A 133 -2.42 6.84 -2.78
N LYS A 134 -1.44 7.04 -1.90
CA LYS A 134 -1.50 8.10 -0.87
C LYS A 134 -1.39 9.51 -1.43
N LYS A 135 -0.73 9.70 -2.57
CA LYS A 135 -0.67 11.02 -3.21
C LYS A 135 -2.05 11.39 -3.76
N GLN A 136 -2.68 10.45 -4.46
CA GLN A 136 -4.05 10.61 -4.94
C GLN A 136 -5.01 10.84 -3.77
N ALA A 137 -4.84 10.13 -2.66
CA ALA A 137 -5.65 10.33 -1.47
C ALA A 137 -5.47 11.69 -0.79
N ALA A 138 -4.26 12.23 -0.75
CA ALA A 138 -4.03 13.59 -0.25
C ALA A 138 -4.64 14.66 -1.17
N MET A 139 -4.57 14.45 -2.50
CA MET A 139 -5.25 15.32 -3.47
C MET A 139 -6.77 15.29 -3.28
N ASN A 140 -7.34 14.11 -3.02
CA ASN A 140 -8.77 13.95 -2.75
C ASN A 140 -9.17 14.56 -1.41
N LEU A 141 -8.36 14.41 -0.36
CA LEU A 141 -8.58 15.11 0.91
C LEU A 141 -8.60 16.64 0.74
N LYS A 142 -7.67 17.17 -0.07
CA LYS A 142 -7.68 18.59 -0.46
C LYS A 142 -8.95 18.96 -1.22
N ALA A 143 -9.39 18.14 -2.17
CA ALA A 143 -10.62 18.38 -2.94
C ALA A 143 -11.86 18.44 -2.03
N LEU A 144 -11.95 17.55 -1.04
CA LEU A 144 -13.01 17.58 -0.02
C LEU A 144 -12.99 18.88 0.78
N ARG A 145 -11.82 19.30 1.27
CA ARG A 145 -11.68 20.57 1.98
C ARG A 145 -12.17 21.75 1.14
N LEU A 146 -11.75 21.81 -0.12
CA LEU A 146 -12.16 22.87 -1.04
C LEU A 146 -13.67 22.84 -1.33
N LYS A 147 -14.27 21.65 -1.45
CA LYS A 147 -15.73 21.47 -1.61
C LYS A 147 -16.50 22.01 -0.41
N LEU A 148 -15.99 21.83 0.81
CA LEU A 148 -16.55 22.39 2.04
C LEU A 148 -16.26 23.90 2.20
N ARG A 149 -15.54 24.51 1.26
CA ARG A 149 -15.16 25.94 1.26
C ARG A 149 -14.36 26.35 2.50
N LEU A 150 -13.52 25.46 3.01
CA LEU A 150 -12.67 25.72 4.17
C LEU A 150 -11.22 25.97 3.76
N THR A 151 -10.57 26.92 4.42
CA THR A 151 -9.12 27.04 4.42
C THR A 151 -8.48 25.82 5.09
N GLN A 152 -7.18 25.61 4.88
CA GLN A 152 -6.46 24.52 5.56
C GLN A 152 -6.52 24.64 7.09
N GLN A 153 -6.44 25.85 7.62
CA GLN A 153 -6.49 26.11 9.05
C GLN A 153 -7.86 25.82 9.63
N GLU A 154 -8.94 26.33 9.00
CA GLU A 154 -10.31 26.07 9.44
C GLU A 154 -10.66 24.58 9.36
N PHE A 155 -10.25 23.89 8.29
CA PHE A 155 -10.46 22.45 8.15
C PHE A 155 -9.75 21.67 9.26
N THR A 156 -8.50 22.04 9.56
CA THR A 156 -7.73 21.39 10.64
C THR A 156 -8.38 21.62 12.00
N GLN A 157 -8.79 22.85 12.30
CA GLN A 157 -9.45 23.18 13.56
C GLN A 157 -10.79 22.47 13.71
N LYS A 158 -11.62 22.51 12.66
CA LYS A 158 -12.97 21.92 12.67
C LYS A 158 -12.95 20.41 12.88
N PHE A 159 -12.04 19.70 12.21
CA PHE A 159 -12.06 18.24 12.20
C PHE A 159 -10.99 17.61 13.10
N PHE A 160 -9.81 18.19 13.25
CA PHE A 160 -8.70 17.53 13.94
C PHE A 160 -8.24 18.23 15.22
N ALA A 161 -8.88 19.33 15.60
CA ALA A 161 -8.69 19.94 16.92
C ALA A 161 -10.01 20.48 17.50
N PRO A 162 -11.12 19.71 17.49
CA PRO A 162 -12.31 20.13 18.22
C PRO A 162 -11.97 20.19 19.72
N GLU A 163 -12.30 21.30 20.37
CA GLU A 163 -12.25 21.42 21.84
C GLU A 163 -10.84 21.31 22.48
N GLY A 164 -9.80 21.69 21.75
CA GLY A 164 -8.45 21.91 22.31
C GLY A 164 -7.54 20.67 22.40
N VAL A 165 -8.07 19.46 22.13
CA VAL A 165 -7.24 18.27 21.95
C VAL A 165 -6.95 18.07 20.47
N SER A 166 -5.75 18.46 20.05
CA SER A 166 -5.33 18.38 18.65
C SER A 166 -4.81 16.98 18.31
N LEU A 167 -5.47 16.30 17.37
CA LEU A 167 -4.99 15.05 16.76
C LEU A 167 -3.76 15.29 15.89
N ILE A 168 -3.67 16.48 15.28
CA ILE A 168 -2.58 16.88 14.41
C ILE A 168 -2.44 18.41 14.35
N SER A 169 -1.19 18.90 14.34
CA SER A 169 -0.93 20.32 14.14
C SER A 169 -1.22 20.77 12.70
N PHE A 170 -1.52 22.05 12.52
CA PHE A 170 -1.71 22.66 11.19
C PHE A 170 -0.53 22.40 10.24
N SER A 171 0.70 22.57 10.71
CA SER A 171 1.90 22.36 9.89
C SER A 171 2.02 20.91 9.40
N GLN A 172 1.67 19.94 10.25
CA GLN A 172 1.66 18.53 9.87
C GLN A 172 0.54 18.23 8.87
N TYR A 173 -0.67 18.77 9.07
CA TYR A 173 -1.76 18.64 8.09
C TYR A 173 -1.37 19.24 6.73
N ALA A 174 -0.82 20.45 6.71
CA ALA A 174 -0.38 21.12 5.48
C ALA A 174 0.72 20.35 4.75
N MET A 175 1.61 19.67 5.48
CA MET A 175 2.60 18.76 4.91
C MET A 175 1.95 17.52 4.29
N ILE A 176 1.02 16.88 5.00
CA ILE A 176 0.29 15.70 4.52
C ILE A 176 -0.48 16.02 3.24
N GLU A 177 -1.25 17.12 3.22
CA GLU A 177 -2.04 17.54 2.06
C GLU A 177 -1.15 17.80 0.83
N ARG A 178 0.09 18.29 1.03
CA ARG A 178 1.03 18.58 -0.05
C ARG A 178 1.77 17.35 -0.57
N THR A 179 2.09 16.41 0.31
CA THR A 179 3.07 15.35 0.01
C THR A 179 2.49 13.95 -0.01
N GLY A 180 1.30 13.74 0.56
CA GLY A 180 0.75 12.41 0.84
C GLY A 180 1.47 11.64 1.95
N LYS A 181 2.52 12.22 2.54
CA LYS A 181 3.35 11.58 3.57
C LYS A 181 2.84 11.89 4.97
N GLY A 182 2.97 10.93 5.88
CA GLY A 182 2.52 11.03 7.27
C GLY A 182 1.34 10.10 7.53
N SER A 183 0.62 10.32 8.63
CA SER A 183 -0.53 9.50 9.03
C SER A 183 -1.82 9.82 8.27
N LEU A 184 -1.72 9.98 6.94
CA LEU A 184 -2.85 10.32 6.06
C LEU A 184 -4.04 9.36 6.23
N ASP A 185 -3.77 8.06 6.31
CA ASP A 185 -4.82 7.04 6.43
C ASP A 185 -5.67 7.25 7.71
N ARG A 186 -5.06 7.70 8.82
CA ARG A 186 -5.77 8.03 10.05
C ARG A 186 -6.64 9.28 9.91
N LEU A 187 -6.14 10.28 9.20
CA LEU A 187 -6.92 11.50 8.95
C LEU A 187 -8.12 11.21 8.05
N ILE A 188 -7.93 10.38 7.03
CA ILE A 188 -9.00 9.91 6.16
C ILE A 188 -10.01 9.09 6.96
N GLU A 189 -9.56 8.17 7.81
CA GLU A 189 -10.43 7.38 8.67
C GLU A 189 -11.27 8.26 9.59
N PHE A 190 -10.64 9.23 10.25
CA PHE A 190 -11.34 10.19 11.11
C PHE A 190 -12.40 10.99 10.33
N ILE A 191 -12.00 11.63 9.22
CA ILE A 191 -12.91 12.41 8.36
C ILE A 191 -14.06 11.56 7.83
N SER A 192 -13.77 10.32 7.44
CA SER A 192 -14.76 9.38 6.90
C SER A 192 -15.82 9.06 7.95
N ILE A 193 -15.41 8.86 9.21
CA ILE A 193 -16.34 8.66 10.32
C ILE A 193 -17.15 9.94 10.57
N THR A 194 -16.49 11.10 10.68
CA THR A 194 -17.16 12.38 11.02
C THR A 194 -18.15 12.84 9.95
N LEU A 195 -17.85 12.63 8.68
CA LEU A 195 -18.67 13.07 7.56
C LEU A 195 -19.50 11.94 6.93
N HIS A 196 -19.50 10.75 7.53
CA HIS A 196 -20.18 9.55 7.02
C HIS A 196 -19.80 9.23 5.56
N LEU A 197 -18.51 9.32 5.25
CA LEU A 197 -17.96 9.02 3.94
C LEU A 197 -17.36 7.61 3.91
N ASP A 198 -17.37 7.02 2.73
CA ASP A 198 -16.65 5.79 2.45
C ASP A 198 -15.16 6.11 2.26
N LYS A 199 -14.35 5.65 3.21
CA LYS A 199 -12.89 5.88 3.20
C LYS A 199 -12.20 5.35 1.95
N ALA A 200 -12.72 4.29 1.33
CA ALA A 200 -12.12 3.70 0.13
C ALA A 200 -12.11 4.71 -1.02
N ARG A 201 -13.13 5.58 -1.09
CA ARG A 201 -13.29 6.59 -2.15
C ARG A 201 -12.16 7.60 -2.19
N PHE A 202 -11.51 7.88 -1.06
CA PHE A 202 -10.37 8.79 -1.05
C PHE A 202 -9.22 8.30 -1.94
N TYR A 203 -9.12 6.99 -2.22
CA TYR A 203 -8.07 6.44 -3.07
C TYR A 203 -8.49 6.26 -4.53
N ASP A 204 -9.73 6.61 -4.88
CA ASP A 204 -10.19 6.65 -6.28
C ASP A 204 -9.50 7.78 -7.06
N SER A 205 -9.63 7.75 -8.39
CA SER A 205 -9.17 8.88 -9.22
C SER A 205 -9.81 10.20 -8.78
N THR A 206 -9.09 11.32 -8.95
CA THR A 206 -9.59 12.66 -8.60
C THR A 206 -10.97 12.95 -9.21
N LEU A 207 -11.22 12.47 -10.43
CA LEU A 207 -12.50 12.65 -11.12
C LEU A 207 -13.65 11.90 -10.44
N GLU A 208 -13.44 10.62 -10.12
CA GLU A 208 -14.46 9.79 -9.47
C GLU A 208 -14.72 10.26 -8.04
N PHE A 209 -13.67 10.63 -7.30
CA PHE A 209 -13.84 11.21 -5.97
C PHE A 209 -14.59 12.54 -6.02
N ALA A 210 -14.31 13.41 -7.00
CA ALA A 210 -15.04 14.65 -7.18
C ALA A 210 -16.54 14.41 -7.47
N LYS A 211 -16.90 13.37 -8.24
CA LYS A 211 -18.30 12.96 -8.42
C LYS A 211 -18.91 12.47 -7.10
N TYR A 212 -18.17 11.67 -6.34
CA TYR A 212 -18.61 11.14 -5.06
C TYR A 212 -18.91 12.24 -4.03
N ILE A 213 -18.05 13.25 -3.89
CA ILE A 213 -18.25 14.32 -2.90
C ILE A 213 -19.23 15.41 -3.36
N LYS A 214 -19.71 15.40 -4.61
CA LYS A 214 -20.66 16.41 -5.10
C LYS A 214 -21.96 16.44 -4.30
N VAL A 215 -22.41 15.27 -3.82
CA VAL A 215 -23.65 15.10 -3.05
C VAL A 215 -23.54 15.51 -1.58
N ILE A 216 -22.32 15.84 -1.12
CA ILE A 216 -22.10 16.38 0.22
C ILE A 216 -22.48 17.87 0.20
N ASN A 217 -23.44 18.24 1.05
CA ASN A 217 -23.91 19.61 1.27
C ASN A 217 -23.15 20.27 2.43
#